data_AF-A0A5B0NCB8-F1
#
_entry.id   AF-A0A5B0NCB8-F1
#
_cell.length_a   1.000
_cell.length_b   1.000
_cell.length_c   1.000
_cell.angle_alpha   90.00
_cell.angle_beta   90.00
_cell.angle_gamma   90.00
#
_symmetry.space_group_name_H-M   'P 1'
#
loop_
_entity.id
_entity.type
_entity.pdbx_description
1 polymer ?
#
loop_
_entity_poly.entity_id
_entity_poly.type
_entity_poly.pdbx_seq_one_letter_code
_entity_poly.pdbx_strand_id
1 'polypeptide(L)'
;MRLPLALAYILFTAFPIVKSITSRPEIRHGAKAWSRNGAEPFYQYDSQPTTHTVGENSYITDCLVRNTGRVEVNNPFPVLCHAQVIQYPTKRGPPSVGNMITLEHQNTNVEIQLTYLKPEDGSTENHFVVIYHFNPDDYKLLERLRKA
;
A
#
# COMPACT_ATOMS: atom_id res chain seq x y z
N MET A 1 -33.22 23.27 29.20
CA MET A 1 -32.44 22.12 28.69
C MET A 1 -32.83 21.86 27.24
N ARG A 2 -32.00 22.24 26.27
CA ARG A 2 -32.20 21.98 24.83
C ARG A 2 -30.89 21.53 24.19
N LEU A 3 -30.52 20.28 24.42
CA LEU A 3 -29.57 19.56 23.58
C LEU A 3 -30.09 18.12 23.53
N PRO A 4 -30.63 17.66 22.38
CA PRO A 4 -29.86 16.67 21.63
C PRO A 4 -30.15 16.55 20.11
N LEU A 5 -30.70 17.56 19.42
CA LEU A 5 -30.99 17.42 17.98
C LEU A 5 -29.76 17.63 17.08
N ALA A 6 -28.87 18.55 17.44
CA ALA A 6 -27.65 18.82 16.67
C ALA A 6 -26.62 17.69 16.75
N LEU A 7 -26.52 17.01 17.91
CA LEU A 7 -25.58 15.90 18.12
C LEU A 7 -26.00 14.64 17.33
N ALA A 8 -27.31 14.37 17.25
CA ALA A 8 -27.85 13.27 16.46
C ALA A 8 -27.64 13.49 14.95
N TYR A 9 -27.76 14.73 14.49
CA TYR A 9 -27.56 15.06 13.07
C TYR A 9 -26.10 14.85 12.64
N ILE A 10 -25.13 15.27 13.45
CA ILE A 10 -23.69 15.06 13.17
C ILE A 10 -23.35 13.56 13.17
N LEU A 11 -23.91 12.79 14.10
CA LEU A 11 -23.72 11.33 14.12
C LEU A 11 -24.32 10.64 12.89
N PHE A 12 -25.50 11.06 12.42
CA PHE A 12 -26.15 10.47 11.26
C PHE A 12 -25.51 10.85 9.92
N THR A 13 -24.97 12.06 9.78
CA THR A 13 -24.32 12.50 8.53
C THR A 13 -22.86 12.09 8.45
N ALA A 14 -22.15 11.95 9.58
CA ALA A 14 -20.75 11.55 9.60
C ALA A 14 -20.53 10.02 9.50
N PHE A 15 -21.45 9.20 10.03
CA PHE A 15 -21.32 7.73 9.98
C PHE A 15 -21.22 7.13 8.56
N PRO A 16 -22.03 7.55 7.56
CA PRO A 16 -21.91 6.99 6.22
C PRO A 16 -20.65 7.48 5.50
N ILE A 17 -20.15 8.68 5.80
CA ILE A 17 -18.94 9.23 5.18
C ILE A 17 -17.70 8.48 5.69
N VAL A 18 -17.62 8.20 7.00
CA VAL A 18 -16.52 7.41 7.58
C VAL A 18 -16.51 5.98 7.02
N LYS A 19 -17.68 5.36 6.78
CA LYS A 19 -17.77 4.03 6.14
C LYS A 19 -17.27 4.01 4.70
N SER A 20 -17.40 5.10 3.94
CA SER A 20 -17.02 5.12 2.51
C SER A 20 -15.52 5.26 2.26
N ILE A 21 -14.76 5.75 3.24
CA ILE A 21 -13.30 5.94 3.13
C ILE A 21 -12.54 4.68 3.62
N THR A 22 -13.21 3.74 4.30
CA THR A 22 -12.63 2.47 4.81
C THR A 22 -13.13 1.18 4.11
N SER A 23 -13.89 1.26 3.01
CA SER A 23 -14.65 0.09 2.52
C SER A 23 -13.99 -0.81 1.48
N ARG A 24 -12.76 -0.52 1.04
CA ARG A 24 -12.06 -1.39 0.08
C ARG A 24 -11.20 -2.40 0.84
N PRO A 25 -11.34 -3.71 0.57
CA PRO A 25 -10.40 -4.70 1.09
C PRO A 25 -8.97 -4.36 0.66
N GLU A 26 -8.02 -4.61 1.56
CA GLU A 26 -6.61 -4.26 1.37
C GLU A 26 -5.68 -5.40 1.73
N ILE A 27 -4.60 -5.54 0.97
CA ILE A 27 -3.44 -6.36 1.31
C ILE A 27 -2.22 -5.45 1.38
N ARG A 28 -1.40 -5.59 2.42
CA ARG A 28 -0.27 -4.69 2.69
C ARG A 28 1.04 -5.45 2.73
N HIS A 29 1.96 -5.06 1.86
CA HIS A 29 3.32 -5.60 1.79
C HIS A 29 4.32 -4.56 2.30
N GLY A 30 5.13 -4.94 3.30
CA GLY A 30 6.15 -4.06 3.89
C GLY A 30 7.53 -4.33 3.30
N ALA A 31 8.26 -3.27 2.96
CA ALA A 31 9.61 -3.32 2.44
C ALA A 31 10.53 -2.32 3.17
N LYS A 32 11.82 -2.63 3.27
CA LYS A 32 12.81 -1.79 3.97
C LYS A 32 14.04 -1.56 3.10
N ALA A 33 14.24 -0.34 2.61
CA ALA A 33 15.46 -0.03 1.85
C ALA A 33 16.51 0.60 2.76
N TRP A 34 17.78 0.23 2.53
CA TRP A 34 18.93 0.78 3.26
C TRP A 34 19.83 1.60 2.35
N SER A 35 20.34 2.72 2.87
CA SER A 35 21.39 3.50 2.22
C SER A 35 22.72 3.25 2.92
N ARG A 36 23.79 3.10 2.12
CA ARG A 36 25.14 2.84 2.61
C ARG A 36 25.66 4.03 3.44
N ASN A 37 25.32 5.25 3.03
CA ASN A 37 25.69 6.49 3.69
C ASN A 37 24.43 7.36 3.77
N GLY A 38 24.07 7.89 4.93
CA GLY A 38 22.78 8.59 5.17
C GLY A 38 22.50 9.87 4.36
N ALA A 39 23.33 10.18 3.35
CA ALA A 39 23.14 11.25 2.37
C ALA A 39 23.10 10.74 0.91
N GLU A 40 23.43 9.47 0.65
CA GLU A 40 23.40 8.85 -0.67
C GLU A 40 22.00 8.30 -0.99
N PRO A 41 21.57 8.35 -2.27
CA PRO A 41 20.36 7.66 -2.70
C PRO A 41 20.46 6.16 -2.38
N PHE A 42 19.32 5.54 -2.07
CA PHE A 42 19.25 4.09 -1.81
C PHE A 42 19.85 3.32 -2.99
N TYR A 43 20.62 2.26 -2.71
CA TYR A 43 20.91 1.26 -3.73
C TYR A 43 19.61 0.54 -4.08
N GLN A 44 19.52 -0.01 -5.30
CA GLN A 44 18.39 -0.85 -5.69
C GLN A 44 18.14 -1.91 -4.60
N TYR A 45 16.90 -2.00 -4.13
CA TYR A 45 16.51 -2.89 -3.04
C TYR A 45 15.35 -3.78 -3.47
N ASP A 46 15.61 -5.08 -3.53
CA ASP A 46 14.58 -6.10 -3.68
C ASP A 46 13.98 -6.41 -2.31
N SER A 47 12.67 -6.20 -2.15
CA SER A 47 12.00 -6.58 -0.92
C SER A 47 11.99 -8.09 -0.74
N GLN A 48 12.14 -8.56 0.50
CA GLN A 48 11.85 -9.96 0.80
C GLN A 48 10.39 -10.27 0.43
N PRO A 49 10.12 -11.34 -0.33
CA PRO A 49 8.76 -11.72 -0.67
C PRO A 49 7.94 -12.02 0.58
N THR A 50 6.70 -11.53 0.63
CA THR A 50 5.76 -11.79 1.73
C THR A 50 4.59 -12.63 1.23
N THR A 51 4.22 -13.66 2.00
CA THR A 51 3.05 -14.49 1.68
C THR A 51 1.80 -13.95 2.37
N HIS A 52 0.76 -13.70 1.59
CA HIS A 52 -0.55 -13.28 2.05
C HIS A 52 -1.59 -14.38 1.82
N THR A 53 -2.29 -14.77 2.88
CA THR A 53 -3.35 -15.78 2.80
C THR A 53 -4.70 -15.10 2.65
N VAL A 54 -5.45 -15.46 1.61
CA VAL A 54 -6.82 -14.99 1.35
C VAL A 54 -7.68 -16.21 1.02
N GLY A 55 -8.66 -16.50 1.87
CA GLY A 55 -9.40 -17.77 1.82
C GLY A 55 -8.45 -18.96 1.97
N GLU A 56 -8.54 -19.92 1.04
CA GLU A 56 -7.64 -21.10 0.98
C GLU A 56 -6.37 -20.86 0.14
N ASN A 57 -6.22 -19.67 -0.46
CA ASN A 57 -5.09 -19.34 -1.32
C ASN A 57 -4.00 -18.58 -0.61
N SER A 58 -2.79 -18.68 -1.16
CA SER A 58 -1.63 -17.90 -0.74
C SER A 58 -1.07 -17.17 -1.95
N TYR A 59 -0.84 -15.87 -1.81
CA TYR A 59 -0.28 -15.00 -2.82
C TYR A 59 1.03 -14.42 -2.31
N ILE A 60 2.06 -14.40 -3.15
CA ILE A 60 3.37 -13.88 -2.77
C ILE A 60 3.49 -12.48 -3.37
N THR A 61 3.68 -11.47 -2.52
CA THR A 61 3.95 -10.09 -2.95
C THR A 61 5.42 -9.76 -2.79
N ASP A 62 5.97 -9.07 -3.77
CA ASP A 62 7.28 -8.46 -3.72
C ASP A 62 7.25 -7.09 -4.39
N CYS A 63 8.32 -6.30 -4.19
CA CYS A 63 8.50 -5.02 -4.84
C CYS A 63 9.99 -4.69 -4.95
N LEU A 64 10.33 -3.89 -5.95
CA LEU A 64 11.68 -3.39 -6.16
C LEU A 64 11.75 -1.88 -5.94
N VAL A 65 12.53 -1.43 -4.98
CA VAL A 65 12.79 0.00 -4.75
C VAL A 65 14.02 0.42 -5.53
N ARG A 66 13.85 1.25 -6.56
CA ARG A 66 14.94 1.80 -7.38
C ARG A 66 15.51 3.08 -6.77
N ASN A 67 16.81 3.27 -6.97
CA ASN A 67 17.56 4.48 -6.60
C ASN A 67 17.04 5.77 -7.27
N THR A 68 16.37 5.62 -8.42
CA THR A 68 15.76 6.72 -9.19
C THR A 68 14.49 7.26 -8.58
N GLY A 69 13.89 6.52 -7.64
CA GLY A 69 12.71 6.99 -7.00
C GLY A 69 11.42 6.22 -7.16
N ARG A 70 11.56 5.06 -7.78
CA ARG A 70 10.45 4.32 -8.31
C ARG A 70 10.37 3.02 -7.56
N VAL A 71 9.17 2.65 -7.18
CA VAL A 71 8.90 1.34 -6.60
C VAL A 71 8.19 0.54 -7.67
N GLU A 72 8.86 -0.50 -8.16
CA GLU A 72 8.24 -1.47 -9.05
C GLU A 72 7.39 -2.42 -8.20
N VAL A 73 6.14 -2.57 -8.59
CA VAL A 73 5.18 -3.46 -7.95
C VAL A 73 4.57 -4.36 -9.02
N ASN A 74 4.37 -5.62 -8.67
CA ASN A 74 3.69 -6.59 -9.51
C ASN A 74 2.25 -6.80 -9.03
N ASN A 75 1.38 -7.32 -9.90
CA ASN A 75 0.09 -7.88 -9.46
C ASN A 75 0.24 -9.37 -9.20
N PRO A 76 0.34 -9.85 -7.95
CA PRO A 76 0.41 -11.28 -7.69
C PRO A 76 -0.98 -11.95 -7.75
N PHE A 77 -2.04 -11.16 -7.82
CA PHE A 77 -3.42 -11.64 -7.73
C PHE A 77 -4.00 -11.93 -9.12
N PRO A 78 -4.80 -12.99 -9.28
CA PRO A 78 -5.51 -13.31 -10.52
C PRO A 78 -6.72 -12.40 -10.78
N VAL A 79 -6.79 -11.23 -10.13
CA VAL A 79 -7.88 -10.25 -10.24
C VAL A 79 -7.31 -8.85 -10.37
N LEU A 80 -8.16 -7.92 -10.81
CA LEU A 80 -7.81 -6.50 -10.87
C LEU A 80 -7.62 -5.96 -9.45
N CYS A 81 -6.54 -5.21 -9.25
CA CYS A 81 -6.32 -4.44 -8.03
C CYS A 81 -5.67 -3.10 -8.34
N HIS A 82 -5.64 -2.20 -7.36
CA HIS A 82 -4.90 -0.96 -7.43
C HIS A 82 -3.76 -0.97 -6.42
N ALA A 83 -2.55 -0.67 -6.85
CA ALA A 83 -1.42 -0.53 -5.95
C ALA A 83 -1.16 0.94 -5.61
N GLN A 84 -0.87 1.19 -4.35
CA GLN A 84 -0.37 2.46 -3.84
C GLN A 84 0.86 2.19 -2.99
N VAL A 85 1.86 3.07 -3.06
CA VAL A 85 3.05 2.97 -2.21
C VAL A 85 3.08 4.11 -1.21
N ILE A 86 3.28 3.77 0.04
CA ILE A 86 3.49 4.71 1.13
C ILE A 86 4.91 4.53 1.64
N GLN A 87 5.62 5.63 1.78
CA GLN A 87 6.92 5.68 2.43
C GLN A 87 6.78 6.35 3.79
N TYR A 88 7.25 5.66 4.82
CA TYR A 88 7.29 6.16 6.18
C TYR A 88 8.69 6.71 6.50
N PRO A 89 8.82 8.00 6.84
CA PRO A 89 10.07 8.53 7.35
C PRO A 89 10.42 7.90 8.71
N THR A 90 11.72 7.77 8.99
CA THR A 90 12.20 7.19 10.24
C THR A 90 12.25 8.22 11.37
N LYS A 91 12.41 9.50 11.06
CA LYS A 91 12.20 10.64 11.97
C LYS A 91 10.76 11.17 11.83
N ARG A 92 10.36 12.01 12.78
CA ARG A 92 9.00 12.57 12.84
C ARG A 92 8.71 13.40 11.58
N GLY A 93 7.88 12.86 10.70
CA GLY A 93 7.36 13.52 9.50
C GLY A 93 6.13 12.79 8.97
N PRO A 94 5.28 13.44 8.15
CA PRO A 94 4.17 12.76 7.51
C PRO A 94 4.67 11.73 6.47
N PRO A 95 3.98 10.60 6.29
CA PRO A 95 4.32 9.64 5.24
C PRO A 95 4.18 10.28 3.86
N SER A 96 5.08 9.92 2.94
CA SER A 96 4.97 10.27 1.53
C SER A 96 4.15 9.21 0.81
N VAL A 97 3.19 9.63 0.00
CA VAL A 97 2.24 8.73 -0.68
C VAL A 97 2.40 8.87 -2.18
N GLY A 98 2.69 7.77 -2.85
CA GLY A 98 2.72 7.69 -4.31
C GLY A 98 1.31 7.67 -4.90
N ASN A 99 1.23 7.93 -6.20
CA ASN A 99 -0.03 7.82 -6.93
C ASN A 99 -0.53 6.37 -6.89
N MET A 100 -1.85 6.21 -6.79
CA MET A 100 -2.49 4.92 -6.95
C MET A 100 -2.51 4.52 -8.43
N ILE A 101 -2.05 3.31 -8.75
CA ILE A 101 -1.97 2.79 -10.12
C ILE A 101 -2.79 1.50 -10.21
N THR A 102 -3.56 1.36 -11.28
CA THR A 102 -4.30 0.13 -11.57
C THR A 102 -3.37 -0.96 -12.11
N LEU A 103 -3.50 -2.16 -11.56
CA LEU A 103 -2.84 -3.36 -12.04
C LEU A 103 -3.86 -4.28 -12.70
N GLU A 104 -3.98 -4.20 -14.01
CA GLU A 104 -5.08 -4.83 -14.77
C GLU A 104 -4.99 -6.35 -14.82
N HIS A 105 -3.79 -6.91 -15.01
CA HIS A 105 -3.58 -8.34 -15.20
C HIS A 105 -2.59 -8.89 -14.17
N GLN A 106 -2.72 -10.19 -13.84
CA GLN A 106 -1.73 -10.89 -13.01
C GLN A 106 -0.34 -10.80 -13.67
N ASN A 107 0.70 -10.66 -12.85
CA ASN A 107 2.09 -10.47 -13.26
C ASN A 107 2.35 -9.19 -14.09
N THR A 108 1.44 -8.22 -14.07
CA THR A 108 1.73 -6.88 -14.59
C THR A 108 2.65 -6.17 -13.62
N ASN A 109 3.79 -5.68 -14.13
CA ASN A 109 4.71 -4.84 -13.38
C ASN A 109 4.48 -3.37 -13.73
N VAL A 110 4.38 -2.51 -12.71
CA VAL A 110 4.29 -1.06 -12.89
C VAL A 110 5.27 -0.35 -11.97
N GLU A 111 5.74 0.82 -12.40
CA GLU A 111 6.54 1.72 -11.59
C GLU A 111 5.65 2.77 -10.93
N ILE A 112 5.65 2.82 -9.59
CA ILE A 112 5.00 3.89 -8.82
C ILE A 112 6.07 4.89 -8.42
N GLN A 113 5.95 6.13 -8.91
CA GLN A 113 6.84 7.22 -8.54
C GLN A 113 6.49 7.75 -7.16
N LEU A 114 7.51 7.90 -6.30
CA LEU A 114 7.39 8.56 -5.00
C LEU A 114 8.02 9.95 -5.05
N THR A 115 7.42 10.89 -4.32
CA THR A 115 7.91 12.26 -4.24
C THR A 115 9.16 12.38 -3.36
N TYR A 116 9.45 11.41 -2.48
CA TYR A 116 10.49 11.51 -1.46
C TYR A 116 11.44 10.30 -1.49
N LEU A 117 12.74 10.49 -1.70
CA LEU A 117 13.61 9.38 -2.15
C LEU A 117 15.04 9.41 -1.63
N LYS A 118 15.33 10.35 -0.73
CA LYS A 118 16.57 10.32 0.03
C LYS A 118 16.27 9.76 1.41
N PRO A 119 17.20 9.02 2.03
CA PRO A 119 17.16 8.83 3.47
C PRO A 119 17.06 10.22 4.10
N GLU A 120 16.24 10.37 5.13
CA GLU A 120 16.32 11.61 5.91
C GLU A 120 17.75 11.81 6.41
N ASP A 121 18.21 13.05 6.51
CA ASP A 121 19.58 13.34 6.95
C ASP A 121 19.89 12.61 8.27
N GLY A 122 20.88 11.72 8.23
CA GLY A 122 21.29 10.89 9.36
C GLY A 122 20.46 9.61 9.58
N SER A 123 19.61 9.23 8.64
CA SER A 123 18.98 7.91 8.58
C SER A 123 19.64 7.04 7.51
N THR A 124 19.74 5.75 7.78
CA THR A 124 20.24 4.74 6.83
C THR A 124 19.13 3.80 6.36
N GLU A 125 17.89 3.94 6.85
CA GLU A 125 16.77 3.04 6.58
C GLU A 125 15.49 3.82 6.26
N ASN A 126 14.77 3.39 5.22
CA ASN A 126 13.42 3.86 4.90
C ASN A 126 12.45 2.67 4.84
N HIS A 127 11.25 2.87 5.37
CA HIS A 127 10.18 1.88 5.33
C HIS A 127 9.19 2.23 4.24
N PHE A 128 8.85 1.25 3.43
CA PHE A 128 7.87 1.34 2.36
C PHE A 128 6.76 0.33 2.64
N VAL A 129 5.53 0.70 2.32
CA VAL A 129 4.38 -0.18 2.35
C VAL A 129 3.69 -0.07 1.01
N VAL A 130 3.60 -1.19 0.30
CA VAL A 130 2.74 -1.33 -0.87
C VAL A 130 1.37 -1.78 -0.37
N ILE A 131 0.33 -1.04 -0.74
CA ILE A 131 -1.06 -1.35 -0.43
C ILE A 131 -1.76 -1.73 -1.72
N TYR A 132 -2.29 -2.95 -1.76
CA TYR A 132 -3.15 -3.45 -2.82
C TYR A 132 -4.60 -3.25 -2.41
N HIS A 133 -5.30 -2.36 -3.10
CA HIS A 133 -6.72 -2.10 -2.90
C HIS A 133 -7.54 -2.89 -3.91
N PHE A 134 -8.61 -3.52 -3.43
CA PHE A 134 -9.51 -4.32 -4.24
C PHE A 134 -10.91 -3.72 -4.29
N ASN A 135 -11.63 -3.98 -5.38
CA ASN A 135 -13.08 -3.88 -5.29
C ASN A 135 -13.59 -5.03 -4.40
N PRO A 136 -14.66 -4.82 -3.61
CA PRO A 136 -15.19 -5.86 -2.72
C PRO A 136 -15.54 -7.17 -3.42
N ASP A 137 -16.00 -7.11 -4.68
CA ASP A 137 -16.39 -8.31 -5.43
C ASP A 137 -15.17 -9.07 -5.98
N ASP A 138 -14.13 -8.37 -6.43
CA ASP A 138 -12.85 -8.96 -6.84
C ASP A 138 -12.16 -9.65 -5.64
N TYR A 139 -12.23 -9.03 -4.45
CA TYR A 139 -11.67 -9.63 -3.24
C TYR A 139 -12.41 -10.91 -2.82
N LYS A 140 -13.74 -10.93 -2.90
CA LYS A 140 -14.52 -12.16 -2.66
C LYS A 140 -14.21 -13.26 -3.67
N LEU A 141 -13.84 -12.90 -4.90
CA LEU A 141 -13.38 -13.87 -5.88
C LEU A 141 -12.07 -14.52 -5.39
N LEU A 142 -11.11 -13.73 -4.89
CA LEU A 142 -9.86 -14.26 -4.31
C LEU A 142 -10.10 -15.26 -3.17
N GLU A 143 -11.06 -14.99 -2.29
CA GLU A 143 -11.41 -15.88 -1.17
C GLU A 143 -12.00 -17.22 -1.64
N ARG A 144 -12.67 -17.24 -2.80
CA ARG A 144 -13.42 -18.39 -3.32
C ARG A 144 -12.69 -19.17 -4.39
N LEU A 145 -11.63 -18.61 -4.97
CA LEU A 145 -10.78 -19.36 -5.88
C LEU A 145 -10.28 -20.58 -5.12
N ARG A 146 -10.64 -21.78 -5.55
CA ARG A 146 -10.10 -23.00 -4.96
C ARG A 146 -8.88 -23.38 -5.78
N LYS A 147 -7.75 -23.71 -5.15
CA LYS A 147 -6.65 -24.37 -5.86
C LYS A 147 -7.21 -25.65 -6.48
N ALA A 148 -7.20 -25.71 -7.81
CA ALA A 148 -7.50 -26.93 -8.55
C ALA A 148 -6.43 -27.99 -8.28
#